data_AF-A0A7S0BZA7-F1
#
_entry.id   AF-A0A7S0BZA7-F1
#
_cell.length_a   1.000
_cell.length_b   1.000
_cell.length_c   1.000
_cell.angle_alpha   90.00
_cell.angle_beta   90.00
_cell.angle_gamma   90.00
#
_symmetry.space_group_name_H-M   'P 1'
#
loop_
_entity.id
_entity.type
_entity.pdbx_description
1 polymer ?
#
loop_
_entity_poly.entity_id
_entity_poly.type
_entity_poly.pdbx_seq_one_letter_code
_entity_poly.pdbx_strand_id
1 'polypeptide(L)'
;MSSGGKFVDVDTTNRPGILRAKEMSLVSSNVQIETLVTPFKYDANKLFDPFEQHGRLFSFFRHPIDRAVSLFSCLKYAEWEPSYNPAYKDITIEEFAEMELGGENKWMTREFSNQREGELTDEHLEIAIDVCPQIVLVGLLSKRYESMKRFEKYFGWKYKFMPTNKETCRADWLVKGGNKNENKLAVHQPGSPAYKSLSKQYHFDILLFDSIDETLFWEQK
;
A
#
# COMPACT_ATOMS: atom_id res chain seq x y z
N MET A 1 -20.64 -24.44 -10.63
CA MET A 1 -20.70 -23.02 -11.03
C MET A 1 -20.19 -22.19 -9.87
N SER A 2 -19.01 -21.60 -10.01
CA SER A 2 -18.30 -20.82 -8.99
C SER A 2 -18.93 -19.44 -8.84
N SER A 3 -19.80 -19.25 -7.86
CA SER A 3 -20.29 -17.93 -7.49
C SER A 3 -19.26 -17.24 -6.58
N GLY A 4 -18.36 -16.47 -7.20
CA GLY A 4 -17.45 -15.55 -6.51
C GLY A 4 -18.20 -14.42 -5.79
N GLY A 5 -17.46 -13.51 -5.15
CA GLY A 5 -18.04 -12.33 -4.49
C GLY A 5 -18.98 -11.53 -5.42
N LYS A 6 -19.92 -10.78 -4.83
CA LYS A 6 -20.69 -9.79 -5.60
C LYS A 6 -19.78 -8.58 -5.82
N PHE A 7 -19.44 -8.30 -7.06
CA PHE A 7 -18.63 -7.15 -7.44
C PHE A 7 -19.52 -6.10 -8.09
N VAL A 8 -19.21 -4.83 -7.84
CA VAL A 8 -19.73 -3.72 -8.63
C VAL A 8 -18.70 -3.44 -9.72
N ASP A 9 -19.15 -3.37 -10.97
CA ASP A 9 -18.27 -3.18 -12.14
C ASP A 9 -17.80 -1.72 -12.27
N VAL A 10 -17.01 -1.28 -11.28
CA VAL A 10 -16.40 0.04 -11.21
C VAL A 10 -14.97 -0.10 -10.73
N ASP A 11 -14.02 0.22 -11.60
CA ASP A 11 -12.59 0.19 -11.29
C ASP A 11 -12.15 1.49 -10.60
N THR A 12 -12.00 1.47 -9.28
CA THR A 12 -11.54 2.64 -8.51
C THR A 12 -10.01 2.75 -8.42
N THR A 13 -9.27 1.91 -9.15
CA THR A 13 -7.80 1.94 -9.19
C THR A 13 -7.23 2.97 -10.16
N ASN A 14 -8.09 3.66 -10.92
CA ASN A 14 -7.73 4.75 -11.83
C ASN A 14 -8.67 5.96 -11.67
N ARG A 15 -8.19 7.16 -12.00
CA ARG A 15 -8.97 8.41 -11.85
C ARG A 15 -10.29 8.42 -12.66
N PRO A 16 -10.31 8.01 -13.95
CA PRO A 16 -11.56 7.90 -14.71
C PRO A 16 -12.61 7.02 -14.03
N GLY A 17 -12.20 5.88 -13.45
CA GLY A 17 -13.13 4.99 -12.77
C GLY A 17 -13.60 5.49 -11.42
N ILE A 18 -12.79 6.30 -10.69
CA ILE A 18 -13.26 7.07 -9.53
C ILE A 18 -14.32 8.10 -9.96
N LEU A 19 -14.12 8.80 -11.07
CA LEU A 19 -15.12 9.74 -11.58
C LEU A 19 -16.43 9.03 -11.92
N ARG A 20 -16.35 7.90 -12.63
CA ARG A 20 -17.51 7.04 -12.92
C ARG A 20 -18.20 6.56 -11.65
N ALA A 21 -17.44 6.16 -10.62
CA ALA A 21 -17.99 5.78 -9.31
C ALA A 21 -18.81 6.91 -8.69
N LYS A 22 -18.31 8.15 -8.79
CA LYS A 22 -19.00 9.34 -8.29
C LYS A 22 -20.30 9.60 -9.05
N GLU A 23 -20.26 9.56 -10.39
CA GLU A 23 -21.43 9.76 -11.25
C GLU A 23 -22.53 8.73 -10.99
N MET A 24 -22.13 7.49 -10.69
CA MET A 24 -23.04 6.41 -10.33
C MET A 24 -23.55 6.51 -8.88
N SER A 25 -23.13 7.52 -8.11
CA SER A 25 -23.47 7.65 -6.69
C SER A 25 -23.13 6.38 -5.91
N LEU A 26 -21.98 5.77 -6.23
CA LEU A 26 -21.62 4.40 -5.83
C LEU A 26 -21.75 4.17 -4.32
N VAL A 27 -21.16 5.05 -3.50
CA VAL A 27 -21.18 4.96 -2.03
C VAL A 27 -22.57 5.22 -1.44
N SER A 28 -23.31 6.16 -2.03
CA SER A 28 -24.65 6.53 -1.60
C SER A 28 -25.76 5.67 -2.22
N SER A 29 -25.40 4.67 -3.03
CA SER A 29 -26.36 3.78 -3.66
C SER A 29 -26.91 2.76 -2.66
N ASN A 30 -27.99 2.07 -3.03
CA ASN A 30 -28.52 0.96 -2.23
C ASN A 30 -27.64 -0.31 -2.29
N VAL A 31 -26.45 -0.23 -2.91
CA VAL A 31 -25.50 -1.33 -2.95
C VAL A 31 -24.61 -1.27 -1.71
N GLN A 32 -24.59 -2.35 -0.94
CA GLN A 32 -23.72 -2.44 0.24
C GLN A 32 -22.27 -2.64 -0.20
N ILE A 33 -21.44 -1.60 -0.02
CA ILE A 33 -20.01 -1.63 -0.30
C ILE A 33 -19.25 -1.74 1.01
N GLU A 34 -18.58 -2.88 1.22
CA GLU A 34 -17.80 -3.13 2.44
C GLU A 34 -16.36 -2.61 2.30
N THR A 35 -15.80 -2.58 1.08
CA THR A 35 -14.41 -2.18 0.81
C THR A 35 -14.27 -1.50 -0.55
N LEU A 36 -13.45 -0.45 -0.62
CA LEU A 36 -13.00 0.22 -1.84
C LEU A 36 -11.46 0.20 -1.88
N VAL A 37 -10.87 -0.09 -3.03
CA VAL A 37 -9.41 -0.20 -3.20
C VAL A 37 -8.93 0.80 -4.24
N THR A 38 -8.02 1.70 -3.85
CA THR A 38 -7.54 2.76 -4.73
C THR A 38 -6.16 3.27 -4.30
N PRO A 39 -5.28 3.65 -5.24
CA PRO A 39 -4.06 4.40 -4.93
C PRO A 39 -4.31 5.92 -4.81
N PHE A 40 -5.51 6.42 -5.12
CA PHE A 40 -5.80 7.87 -5.19
C PHE A 40 -6.70 8.33 -4.03
N LYS A 41 -6.22 8.24 -2.78
CA LYS A 41 -7.06 8.46 -1.58
C LYS A 41 -7.76 9.82 -1.56
N TYR A 42 -7.10 10.89 -2.02
CA TYR A 42 -7.70 12.23 -2.09
C TYR A 42 -8.84 12.33 -3.12
N ASP A 43 -8.74 11.61 -4.24
CA ASP A 43 -9.81 11.58 -5.24
C ASP A 43 -10.94 10.68 -4.78
N ALA A 44 -10.61 9.53 -4.16
CA ALA A 44 -11.60 8.62 -3.58
C ALA A 44 -12.38 9.24 -2.42
N ASN A 45 -11.79 10.17 -1.65
CA ASN A 45 -12.50 10.91 -0.61
C ASN A 45 -13.72 11.67 -1.16
N LYS A 46 -13.71 12.04 -2.46
CA LYS A 46 -14.84 12.73 -3.12
C LYS A 46 -16.05 11.82 -3.39
N LEU A 47 -15.91 10.52 -3.13
CA LEU A 47 -17.01 9.55 -3.24
C LEU A 47 -17.88 9.51 -1.98
N PHE A 48 -17.34 9.98 -0.86
CA PHE A 48 -17.96 9.91 0.45
C PHE A 48 -18.68 11.23 0.77
N ASP A 49 -19.83 11.14 1.43
CA ASP A 49 -20.54 12.30 1.94
C ASP A 49 -19.92 12.76 3.27
N PRO A 50 -19.59 14.06 3.45
CA PRO A 50 -18.96 14.55 4.67
C PRO A 50 -19.81 14.46 5.94
N PHE A 51 -21.10 14.13 5.85
CA PHE A 51 -22.02 14.14 6.98
C PHE A 51 -22.62 12.76 7.28
N GLU A 52 -22.86 11.95 6.25
CA GLU A 52 -23.63 10.71 6.40
C GLU A 52 -22.83 9.43 6.10
N GLN A 53 -21.81 9.50 5.24
CA GLN A 53 -21.17 8.31 4.67
C GLN A 53 -19.66 8.44 4.69
N HIS A 54 -19.04 8.03 5.80
CA HIS A 54 -17.60 8.08 5.97
C HIS A 54 -16.94 6.73 5.65
N GLY A 55 -15.79 6.79 4.97
CA GLY A 55 -14.86 5.67 4.86
C GLY A 55 -13.82 5.71 5.97
N ARG A 56 -13.28 4.55 6.35
CA ARG A 56 -12.06 4.45 7.15
C ARG A 56 -10.96 3.85 6.29
N LEU A 57 -9.86 4.58 6.13
CA LEU A 57 -8.70 4.07 5.40
C LEU A 57 -7.97 3.05 6.26
N PHE A 58 -7.56 1.95 5.65
CA PHE A 58 -6.66 0.98 6.25
C PHE A 58 -5.66 0.54 5.18
N SER A 59 -4.43 0.22 5.57
CA SER A 59 -3.40 -0.20 4.62
C SER A 59 -2.31 -1.04 5.28
N PHE A 60 -1.65 -1.87 4.48
CA PHE A 60 -0.44 -2.56 4.88
C PHE A 60 0.80 -1.75 4.45
N PHE A 61 1.68 -1.49 5.41
CA PHE A 61 2.97 -0.86 5.18
C PHE A 61 4.09 -1.90 5.15
N ARG A 62 5.14 -1.57 4.41
CA ARG A 62 6.38 -2.35 4.27
C ARG A 62 7.54 -1.40 4.40
N HIS A 63 8.64 -1.88 4.98
CA HIS A 63 9.86 -1.11 5.09
C HIS A 63 10.25 -0.55 3.70
N PRO A 64 10.54 0.76 3.56
CA PRO A 64 10.72 1.40 2.25
C PRO A 64 11.83 0.76 1.40
N ILE A 65 12.93 0.34 2.03
CA ILE A 65 14.00 -0.38 1.34
C ILE A 65 13.52 -1.71 0.77
N ASP A 66 12.81 -2.51 1.57
CA ASP A 66 12.29 -3.80 1.11
C ASP A 66 11.28 -3.62 -0.03
N ARG A 67 10.49 -2.53 0.01
CA ARG A 67 9.59 -2.16 -1.08
C ARG A 67 10.38 -1.78 -2.35
N ALA A 68 11.40 -0.94 -2.25
CA ALA A 68 12.23 -0.54 -3.39
C ALA A 68 12.93 -1.73 -4.06
N VAL A 69 13.47 -2.64 -3.25
CA VAL A 69 14.06 -3.90 -3.74
C VAL A 69 13.02 -4.77 -4.43
N SER A 70 11.83 -4.89 -3.83
CA SER A 70 10.73 -5.65 -4.43
C SER A 70 10.29 -5.04 -5.76
N LEU A 71 10.22 -3.71 -5.87
CA LEU A 71 9.91 -3.00 -7.11
C LEU A 71 10.96 -3.32 -8.17
N PHE A 72 12.24 -3.17 -7.84
CA PHE A 72 13.32 -3.50 -8.77
C PHE A 72 13.24 -4.95 -9.27
N SER A 73 13.00 -5.92 -8.37
CA SER A 73 12.76 -7.30 -8.77
C SER A 73 11.58 -7.45 -9.74
N CYS A 74 10.47 -6.73 -9.51
CA CYS A 74 9.32 -6.74 -10.41
C CYS A 74 9.64 -6.13 -11.79
N LEU A 75 10.28 -4.96 -11.82
CA LEU A 75 10.70 -4.29 -13.07
C LEU A 75 11.64 -5.20 -13.89
N LYS A 76 12.53 -5.93 -13.21
CA LYS A 76 13.60 -6.72 -13.83
C LYS A 76 13.19 -8.13 -14.26
N TYR A 77 12.40 -8.84 -13.45
CA TYR A 77 12.18 -10.29 -13.63
C TYR A 77 10.71 -10.69 -13.84
N ALA A 78 9.74 -9.86 -13.50
CA ALA A 78 8.33 -10.28 -13.47
C ALA A 78 7.67 -10.09 -14.83
N GLU A 79 8.10 -10.83 -15.86
CA GLU A 79 7.62 -10.70 -17.26
C GLU A 79 6.08 -10.80 -17.42
N TRP A 80 5.38 -11.34 -16.42
CA TRP A 80 3.92 -11.45 -16.35
C TRP A 80 3.20 -10.23 -15.76
N GLU A 81 3.91 -9.28 -15.14
CA GLU A 81 3.35 -8.06 -14.56
C GLU A 81 3.42 -6.89 -15.56
N PRO A 82 2.41 -6.00 -15.62
CA PRO A 82 2.47 -4.78 -16.44
C PRO A 82 3.64 -3.85 -16.09
N SER A 83 4.19 -3.98 -14.88
CA SER A 83 5.35 -3.21 -14.43
C SER A 83 6.67 -3.72 -15.01
N TYR A 84 6.74 -4.92 -15.61
CA TYR A 84 7.98 -5.41 -16.21
C TYR A 84 8.47 -4.43 -17.28
N ASN A 85 9.76 -4.12 -17.23
CA ASN A 85 10.37 -3.24 -18.19
C ASN A 85 11.71 -3.85 -18.64
N PRO A 86 11.80 -4.29 -19.92
CA PRO A 86 13.02 -4.87 -20.47
C PRO A 86 14.28 -4.03 -20.30
N ALA A 87 14.15 -2.70 -20.17
CA ALA A 87 15.28 -1.81 -19.90
C ALA A 87 15.99 -2.10 -18.57
N TYR A 88 15.31 -2.74 -17.61
CA TYR A 88 15.84 -3.09 -16.29
C TYR A 88 16.51 -4.45 -16.22
N LYS A 89 16.46 -5.24 -17.31
CA LYS A 89 17.02 -6.60 -17.35
C LYS A 89 18.53 -6.62 -17.04
N ASP A 90 19.25 -5.63 -17.55
CA ASP A 90 20.71 -5.55 -17.41
C ASP A 90 21.16 -4.55 -16.33
N ILE A 91 20.23 -3.79 -15.74
CA ILE A 91 20.49 -2.85 -14.65
C ILE A 91 20.82 -3.62 -13.37
N THR A 92 21.89 -3.25 -12.66
CA THR A 92 22.23 -3.75 -11.32
C THR A 92 21.43 -3.03 -10.23
N ILE A 93 21.36 -3.60 -9.02
CA ILE A 93 20.66 -2.92 -7.92
C ILE A 93 21.40 -1.64 -7.50
N GLU A 94 22.72 -1.61 -7.60
CA GLU A 94 23.53 -0.41 -7.35
C GLU A 94 23.19 0.70 -8.33
N GLU A 95 23.10 0.39 -9.63
CA GLU A 95 22.68 1.36 -10.64
C GLU A 95 21.24 1.83 -10.40
N PHE A 96 20.33 0.91 -10.08
CA PHE A 96 18.95 1.25 -9.71
C PHE A 96 18.88 2.16 -8.48
N ALA A 97 19.73 1.93 -7.48
CA ALA A 97 19.80 2.71 -6.25
C ALA A 97 20.38 4.12 -6.44
N GLU A 98 20.98 4.41 -7.59
CA GLU A 98 21.42 5.75 -7.99
C GLU A 98 20.44 6.41 -8.98
N MET A 99 19.50 5.66 -9.55
CA MET A 99 18.51 6.21 -10.48
C MET A 99 17.55 7.14 -9.74
N GLU A 100 17.36 8.32 -10.33
CA GLU A 100 16.34 9.28 -9.94
C GLU A 100 14.99 8.81 -10.50
N LEU A 101 14.47 7.70 -9.99
CA LEU A 101 13.13 7.23 -10.37
C LEU A 101 12.06 8.14 -9.75
N GLY A 102 11.89 9.29 -10.39
CA GLY A 102 11.07 10.44 -10.02
C GLY A 102 9.56 10.20 -10.04
N GLY A 103 9.07 9.26 -9.23
CA GLY A 103 7.64 9.11 -8.97
C GLY A 103 7.30 8.14 -7.82
N GLU A 104 8.10 7.10 -7.62
CA GLU A 104 7.95 6.16 -6.51
C GLU A 104 8.83 6.49 -5.30
N ASN A 105 9.81 7.38 -5.48
CA ASN A 105 10.65 7.86 -4.40
C ASN A 105 9.82 8.68 -3.41
N LYS A 106 9.86 8.25 -2.14
CA LYS A 106 9.29 8.95 -1.00
C LYS A 106 7.75 8.94 -0.98
N TRP A 107 7.14 7.87 -1.48
CA TRP A 107 5.69 7.77 -1.62
C TRP A 107 4.96 7.94 -0.29
N MET A 108 5.48 7.42 0.84
CA MET A 108 4.76 7.47 2.12
C MET A 108 4.65 8.90 2.63
N THR A 109 5.79 9.57 2.77
CA THR A 109 5.85 10.93 3.32
C THR A 109 5.10 11.90 2.43
N ARG A 110 5.25 11.80 1.10
CA ARG A 110 4.50 12.62 0.14
C ARG A 110 3.00 12.38 0.23
N GLU A 111 2.60 11.13 0.35
CA GLU A 111 1.19 10.76 0.41
C GLU A 111 0.54 11.36 1.66
N PHE A 112 1.18 11.29 2.84
CA PHE A 112 0.58 11.82 4.07
C PHE A 112 0.75 13.33 4.28
N SER A 113 1.83 13.92 3.78
CA SER A 113 2.04 15.39 3.80
C SER A 113 1.31 16.14 2.69
N ASN A 114 0.76 15.42 1.70
CA ASN A 114 0.24 15.98 0.44
C ASN A 114 1.29 16.75 -0.39
N GLN A 115 2.58 16.53 -0.15
CA GLN A 115 3.66 17.15 -0.92
C GLN A 115 3.96 16.37 -2.21
N ARG A 116 3.21 16.67 -3.27
CA ARG A 116 3.25 15.90 -4.54
C ARG A 116 4.54 16.05 -5.33
N GLU A 117 5.17 17.23 -5.27
CA GLU A 117 6.33 17.58 -6.09
C GLU A 117 7.42 18.25 -5.24
N GLY A 118 8.57 18.57 -5.84
CA GLY A 118 9.65 19.27 -5.14
C GLY A 118 10.34 18.45 -4.06
N GLU A 119 11.24 19.09 -3.32
CA GLU A 119 12.03 18.48 -2.25
C GLU A 119 11.17 18.22 -1.00
N LEU A 120 11.43 17.10 -0.31
CA LEU A 120 10.86 16.84 1.01
C LEU A 120 11.76 17.45 2.08
N THR A 121 11.13 17.92 3.15
CA THR A 121 11.78 18.56 4.30
C THR A 121 11.30 17.90 5.59
N ASP A 122 11.93 18.22 6.72
CA ASP A 122 11.51 17.73 8.04
C ASP A 122 10.06 18.12 8.37
N GLU A 123 9.62 19.32 7.99
CA GLU A 123 8.22 19.76 8.15
C GLU A 123 7.22 18.82 7.45
N HIS A 124 7.56 18.31 6.27
CA HIS A 124 6.71 17.34 5.59
C HIS A 124 6.67 15.99 6.31
N LEU A 125 7.78 15.56 6.91
CA LEU A 125 7.81 14.36 7.75
C LEU A 125 6.94 14.55 9.00
N GLU A 126 7.05 15.67 9.68
CA GLU A 126 6.23 16.00 10.86
C GLU A 126 4.74 15.96 10.52
N ILE A 127 4.32 16.61 9.42
CA ILE A 127 2.93 16.54 8.95
C ILE A 127 2.53 15.09 8.68
N ALA A 128 3.39 14.29 8.05
CA ALA A 128 3.08 12.91 7.73
C ALA A 128 2.90 12.04 8.99
N ILE A 129 3.75 12.23 10.00
CA ILE A 129 3.68 11.56 11.31
C ILE A 129 2.37 11.94 12.01
N ASP A 130 1.98 13.21 11.97
CA ASP A 130 0.76 13.70 12.63
C ASP A 130 -0.53 13.25 11.91
N VAL A 131 -0.53 13.24 10.58
CA VAL A 131 -1.73 12.94 9.78
C VAL A 131 -2.01 11.44 9.70
N CYS A 132 -0.97 10.62 9.55
CA CYS A 132 -1.09 9.16 9.43
C CYS A 132 -2.05 8.53 10.49
N PRO A 133 -1.85 8.71 11.81
CA PRO A 133 -2.69 8.10 12.85
C PRO A 133 -4.16 8.53 12.78
N GLN A 134 -4.45 9.71 12.25
CA GLN A 134 -5.80 10.27 12.20
C GLN A 134 -6.64 9.59 11.12
N ILE A 135 -6.03 9.27 9.98
CA ILE A 135 -6.75 8.83 8.78
C ILE A 135 -6.61 7.34 8.47
N VAL A 136 -5.52 6.67 8.88
CA VAL A 136 -5.27 5.27 8.54
C VAL A 136 -5.24 4.35 9.76
N LEU A 137 -5.97 3.23 9.66
CA LEU A 137 -5.74 2.04 10.47
C LEU A 137 -4.57 1.26 9.87
N VAL A 138 -3.42 1.29 10.54
CA VAL A 138 -2.16 0.76 10.00
C VAL A 138 -2.08 -0.76 10.19
N GLY A 139 -1.54 -1.43 9.18
CA GLY A 139 -1.07 -2.81 9.24
C GLY A 139 0.36 -2.87 8.71
N LEU A 140 1.09 -3.94 9.03
CA LEU A 140 2.47 -4.15 8.63
C LEU A 140 2.60 -5.51 7.94
N LEU A 141 3.27 -5.55 6.79
CA LEU A 141 3.53 -6.82 6.10
C LEU A 141 4.48 -7.74 6.87
N SER A 142 5.35 -7.19 7.71
CA SER A 142 6.19 -7.98 8.63
C SER A 142 5.38 -8.61 9.76
N LYS A 143 4.22 -8.03 10.12
CA LYS A 143 3.30 -8.47 11.18
C LYS A 143 1.91 -8.79 10.61
N ARG A 144 1.88 -9.58 9.52
CA ARG A 144 0.66 -9.85 8.71
C ARG A 144 -0.49 -10.41 9.55
N TYR A 145 -0.20 -11.34 10.45
CA TYR A 145 -1.21 -11.98 11.29
C TYR A 145 -1.86 -10.99 12.25
N GLU A 146 -1.05 -10.20 12.96
CA GLU A 146 -1.49 -9.18 13.91
C GLU A 146 -2.29 -8.09 13.20
N SER A 147 -1.80 -7.66 12.04
CA SER A 147 -2.45 -6.65 11.19
C SER A 147 -3.81 -7.11 10.69
N MET A 148 -3.91 -8.33 10.16
CA MET A 148 -5.17 -8.88 9.67
C MET A 148 -6.17 -9.04 10.83
N LYS A 149 -5.73 -9.57 11.97
CA LYS A 149 -6.56 -9.67 13.18
C LYS A 149 -7.09 -8.31 13.63
N ARG A 150 -6.27 -7.25 13.57
CA ARG A 150 -6.71 -5.88 13.85
C ARG A 150 -7.80 -5.43 12.88
N PHE A 151 -7.58 -5.57 11.58
CA PHE A 151 -8.56 -5.16 10.57
C PHE A 151 -9.88 -5.89 10.73
N GLU A 152 -9.84 -7.21 10.92
CA GLU A 152 -11.04 -8.03 11.15
C GLU A 152 -11.82 -7.60 12.39
N LYS A 153 -11.11 -7.33 13.48
CA LYS A 153 -11.72 -6.84 14.72
C LYS A 153 -12.32 -5.45 14.54
N TYR A 154 -11.59 -4.52 13.94
CA TYR A 154 -12.02 -3.13 13.76
C TYR A 154 -13.25 -3.02 12.85
N PHE A 155 -13.22 -3.70 11.69
CA PHE A 155 -14.31 -3.65 10.72
C PHE A 155 -15.41 -4.68 10.96
N GLY A 156 -15.23 -5.58 11.93
CA GLY A 156 -16.17 -6.68 12.19
C GLY A 156 -16.31 -7.63 11.01
N TRP A 157 -15.26 -7.80 10.20
CA TRP A 157 -15.29 -8.66 9.02
C TRP A 157 -15.56 -10.11 9.41
N LYS A 158 -16.57 -10.71 8.77
CA LYS A 158 -16.98 -12.10 8.97
C LYS A 158 -17.27 -12.75 7.63
N TYR A 159 -16.85 -14.00 7.46
CA TYR A 159 -17.20 -14.74 6.26
C TYR A 159 -18.65 -15.21 6.28
N LYS A 160 -19.53 -14.40 5.68
CA LYS A 160 -20.96 -14.73 5.54
C LYS A 160 -21.23 -15.81 4.48
N PHE A 161 -20.37 -15.91 3.46
CA PHE A 161 -20.55 -16.79 2.30
C PHE A 161 -19.28 -17.59 2.02
N MET A 162 -19.40 -18.91 1.83
CA MET A 162 -18.30 -19.86 1.64
C MET A 162 -17.14 -19.68 2.64
N PRO A 163 -17.40 -19.81 3.95
CA PRO A 163 -16.42 -19.49 4.98
C PRO A 163 -15.14 -20.30 4.86
N THR A 164 -15.23 -21.59 4.52
CA THR A 164 -14.06 -22.46 4.37
C THR A 164 -13.11 -21.97 3.28
N ASN A 165 -13.60 -21.72 2.07
CA ASN A 165 -12.75 -21.29 0.96
C ASN A 165 -12.12 -19.91 1.21
N LYS A 166 -12.87 -19.00 1.83
CA LYS A 166 -12.36 -17.67 2.17
C LYS A 166 -11.33 -17.73 3.28
N GLU A 167 -11.54 -18.57 4.29
CA GLU A 167 -10.54 -18.81 5.32
C GLU A 167 -9.29 -19.46 4.73
N THR A 168 -9.41 -20.41 3.80
CA THR A 168 -8.25 -20.97 3.10
C THR A 168 -7.47 -19.89 2.36
N CYS A 169 -8.14 -19.04 1.58
CA CYS A 169 -7.50 -17.93 0.88
C CYS A 169 -6.79 -16.96 1.83
N ARG A 170 -7.45 -16.60 2.95
CA ARG A 170 -6.86 -15.77 4.00
C ARG A 170 -5.64 -16.42 4.63
N ALA A 171 -5.76 -17.67 5.07
CA ALA A 171 -4.68 -18.42 5.70
C ALA A 171 -3.48 -18.56 4.74
N ASP A 172 -3.76 -18.88 3.47
CA ASP A 172 -2.75 -18.92 2.42
C ASP A 172 -2.07 -17.56 2.24
N TRP A 173 -2.81 -16.45 2.18
CA TRP A 173 -2.22 -15.12 2.07
C TRP A 173 -1.39 -14.73 3.31
N LEU A 174 -1.83 -15.11 4.51
CA LEU A 174 -1.09 -14.87 5.75
C LEU A 174 0.24 -15.63 5.80
N VAL A 175 0.30 -16.85 5.24
CA VAL A 175 1.53 -17.64 5.13
C VAL A 175 2.35 -17.17 3.94
N LYS A 176 1.82 -17.36 2.73
CA LYS A 176 2.51 -17.23 1.44
C LYS A 176 2.62 -15.79 0.97
N GLY A 177 1.71 -14.89 1.33
CA GLY A 177 1.63 -13.54 0.77
C GLY A 177 1.00 -13.52 -0.62
N GLY A 178 0.91 -12.34 -1.23
CA GLY A 178 0.45 -12.17 -2.62
C GLY A 178 1.62 -11.94 -3.58
N ASN A 179 1.52 -12.48 -4.80
CA ASN A 179 2.41 -12.23 -5.95
C ASN A 179 3.90 -12.09 -5.58
N LYS A 180 4.43 -13.03 -4.81
CA LYS A 180 5.84 -12.98 -4.41
C LYS A 180 6.72 -13.28 -5.62
N ASN A 181 7.58 -12.34 -5.98
CA ASN A 181 8.73 -12.65 -6.82
C ASN A 181 9.73 -13.47 -5.98
N GLU A 182 9.97 -14.73 -6.36
CA GLU A 182 10.83 -15.65 -5.62
C GLU A 182 12.33 -15.34 -5.79
N ASN A 183 12.68 -14.44 -6.71
CA ASN A 183 14.05 -13.99 -6.91
C ASN A 183 14.50 -13.12 -5.73
N LYS A 184 15.12 -13.77 -4.74
CA LYS A 184 15.75 -13.12 -3.59
C LYS A 184 17.02 -12.41 -4.04
N LEU A 185 16.90 -11.15 -4.43
CA LEU A 185 18.06 -10.29 -4.59
C LEU A 185 18.74 -10.10 -3.23
N ALA A 186 20.07 -10.19 -3.20
CA ALA A 186 20.89 -10.08 -1.99
C ALA A 186 21.01 -8.63 -1.45
N VAL A 187 19.97 -7.80 -1.59
CA VAL A 187 20.01 -6.36 -1.28
C VAL A 187 19.88 -6.05 0.21
N HIS A 188 19.44 -7.02 1.01
CA HIS A 188 19.06 -6.78 2.41
C HIS A 188 20.23 -6.57 3.38
N GLN A 189 21.49 -6.60 2.95
CA GLN A 189 22.61 -6.43 3.89
C GLN A 189 22.78 -4.95 4.27
N PRO A 190 22.51 -4.57 5.53
CA PRO A 190 22.78 -3.21 6.00
C PRO A 190 24.26 -2.90 5.79
N GLY A 191 24.55 -1.78 5.13
CA GLY A 191 25.92 -1.34 4.85
C GLY A 191 26.43 -1.59 3.43
N SER A 192 25.72 -2.36 2.60
CA SER A 192 26.02 -2.47 1.17
C SER A 192 25.89 -1.10 0.46
N PRO A 193 26.59 -0.85 -0.67
CA PRO A 193 26.46 0.39 -1.42
C PRO A 193 25.01 0.70 -1.80
N ALA A 194 24.29 -0.26 -2.36
CA ALA A 194 22.88 -0.10 -2.73
C ALA A 194 22.00 0.23 -1.52
N TYR A 195 22.19 -0.42 -0.37
CA TYR A 195 21.43 -0.12 0.85
C TYR A 195 21.68 1.31 1.32
N LYS A 196 22.93 1.78 1.29
CA LYS A 196 23.28 3.16 1.69
C LYS A 196 22.64 4.19 0.77
N SER A 197 22.72 3.97 -0.54
CA SER A 197 22.12 4.87 -1.53
C SER A 197 20.60 4.89 -1.42
N LEU A 198 19.94 3.74 -1.34
CA LEU A 198 18.50 3.65 -1.09
C LEU A 198 18.12 4.30 0.24
N SER A 199 18.87 4.06 1.33
CA SER A 199 18.59 4.68 2.63
C SER A 199 18.64 6.19 2.58
N LYS A 200 19.58 6.76 1.81
CA LYS A 200 19.63 8.21 1.57
C LYS A 200 18.42 8.69 0.77
N GLN A 201 18.03 7.98 -0.29
CA GLN A 201 16.89 8.37 -1.12
C GLN A 201 15.55 8.30 -0.39
N TYR A 202 15.35 7.27 0.43
CA TYR A 202 14.11 6.97 1.16
C TYR A 202 14.14 7.44 2.63
N HIS A 203 15.08 8.32 3.01
CA HIS A 203 15.31 8.71 4.40
C HIS A 203 14.02 9.07 5.16
N PHE A 204 13.19 9.97 4.62
CA PHE A 204 11.94 10.37 5.29
C PHE A 204 10.91 9.25 5.37
N ASP A 205 10.79 8.42 4.33
CA ASP A 205 9.87 7.27 4.38
C ASP A 205 10.32 6.23 5.42
N ILE A 206 11.64 6.08 5.62
CA ILE A 206 12.19 5.19 6.64
C ILE A 206 11.82 5.72 8.02
N LEU A 207 12.07 7.00 8.29
CA LEU A 207 11.70 7.62 9.57
C LEU A 207 10.20 7.52 9.86
N LEU A 208 9.36 7.76 8.85
CA LEU A 208 7.92 7.60 8.98
C LEU A 208 7.53 6.13 9.23
N PHE A 209 8.14 5.18 8.51
CA PHE A 209 7.88 3.76 8.71
C PHE A 209 8.30 3.31 10.11
N ASP A 210 9.44 3.77 10.60
CA ASP A 210 9.93 3.43 11.95
C ASP A 210 8.98 3.97 13.02
N SER A 211 8.51 5.22 12.89
CA SER A 211 7.45 5.76 13.76
C SER A 211 6.16 4.91 13.71
N ILE A 212 5.77 4.46 12.51
CA ILE A 212 4.61 3.57 12.36
C ILE A 212 4.85 2.22 13.04
N ASP A 213 6.01 1.60 12.83
CA ASP A 213 6.32 0.24 13.30
C ASP A 213 6.52 0.17 14.82
N GLU A 214 7.22 1.16 15.37
CA GLU A 214 7.62 1.19 16.77
C GLU A 214 6.54 1.77 17.68
N THR A 215 5.72 2.70 17.17
CA THR A 215 4.74 3.44 17.99
C THR A 215 3.32 3.22 17.51
N LEU A 216 2.95 3.78 16.35
CA LEU A 216 1.55 3.85 15.92
C LEU A 216 0.88 2.48 15.80
N PHE A 217 1.62 1.50 15.28
CA PHE A 217 1.12 0.14 15.13
C PHE A 217 0.69 -0.44 16.49
N TRP A 218 1.36 -0.12 17.59
CA TRP A 218 1.01 -0.68 18.90
C TRP A 218 -0.04 0.14 19.65
N GLU A 219 -0.15 1.43 19.34
CA GLU A 219 -1.20 2.31 19.87
C GLU A 219 -2.59 1.95 19.31
N GLN A 220 -2.66 1.54 18.05
CA GLN A 220 -3.91 1.08 17.42
C GLN A 220 -4.24 -0.37 17.80
N LYS A 221 -5.20 -0.58 18.71
CA LYS A 221 -5.62 -1.90 19.24
C LYS A 221 -6.91 -2.49 18.66
#